data_AF-A0A1Y2D7T9-F1
#
_entry.id   AF-A0A1Y2D7T9-F1
#
_cell.length_a   1.000
_cell.length_b   1.000
_cell.length_c   1.000
_cell.angle_alpha   90.00
_cell.angle_beta   90.00
_cell.angle_gamma   90.00
#
_symmetry.space_group_name_H-M   'P 1'
#
loop_
_entity.id
_entity.type
_entity.pdbx_description
1 polymer ?
#
loop_
_entity_poly.entity_id
_entity_poly.type
_entity_poly.pdbx_seq_one_letter_code
_entity_poly.pdbx_strand_id
1 'polypeptide(L)'
;MMGGKIYEVGFLFARAGSLDHMSMPMDIMQLRLPYKERERERCVNMIVPKKEHEVIKHALDCLPWTSMGWSIHWGMRDILLAYAKPVLDSYRGQLAALLKKTVRDKPYLMDKRGWDPQFVRHNMGDMAASAVLAGEGNSGDLVRIVTDIARALVEDWDMAQIDEVYFWRRPDLKRQLDIAGVIALIKVFVVEWSTEFDYQMYHDLPMSLC
;
A
#
# COMPACT_ATOMS: atom_id res chain seq x y z
N MET A 1 -11.48 -14.58 -32.41
CA MET A 1 -11.12 -14.44 -30.98
C MET A 1 -9.64 -14.71 -30.86
N MET A 2 -8.82 -13.65 -30.77
CA MET A 2 -7.36 -13.76 -30.71
C MET A 2 -6.94 -14.08 -29.28
N GLY A 3 -6.38 -15.28 -29.09
CA GLY A 3 -5.77 -15.69 -27.83
C GLY A 3 -4.47 -14.92 -27.61
N GLY A 4 -4.52 -13.90 -26.75
CA GLY A 4 -3.33 -13.34 -26.13
C GLY A 4 -2.87 -14.27 -25.01
N LYS A 5 -1.57 -14.57 -24.95
CA LYS A 5 -0.99 -15.31 -23.83
C LYS A 5 -1.25 -14.52 -22.54
N ILE A 6 -1.95 -15.13 -21.60
CA ILE A 6 -2.38 -14.55 -20.31
C ILE A 6 -1.17 -14.05 -19.47
N TYR A 7 0.05 -14.46 -19.83
CA TYR A 7 1.31 -14.07 -19.16
C TYR A 7 2.02 -12.85 -19.76
N GLU A 8 1.52 -12.25 -20.85
CA GLU A 8 2.10 -11.05 -21.47
C GLU A 8 1.40 -9.76 -20.99
N VAL A 9 1.05 -9.68 -19.70
CA VAL A 9 0.78 -8.38 -19.09
C VAL A 9 2.13 -7.69 -18.94
N GLY A 10 2.40 -6.67 -19.76
CA GLY A 10 3.68 -5.99 -19.83
C GLY A 10 4.19 -5.56 -18.46
N PHE A 11 5.07 -6.39 -17.89
CA PHE A 11 5.79 -6.06 -16.67
C PHE A 11 6.66 -4.84 -16.96
N LEU A 12 6.72 -3.91 -16.01
CA LEU A 12 7.76 -2.88 -15.99
C LEU A 12 9.11 -3.57 -16.23
N PHE A 13 9.69 -3.37 -17.41
CA PHE A 13 10.93 -4.04 -17.78
C PHE A 13 12.09 -3.38 -17.01
N ALA A 14 12.50 -4.00 -15.92
CA ALA A 14 13.73 -3.64 -15.23
C ALA A 14 14.92 -4.05 -16.10
N ARG A 15 15.69 -3.07 -16.59
CA ARG A 15 16.96 -3.31 -17.28
C ARG A 15 18.11 -3.00 -16.33
N ALA A 16 19.11 -3.86 -16.30
CA ALA A 16 20.38 -3.55 -15.65
C ALA A 16 21.01 -2.36 -16.38
N GLY A 17 21.10 -1.21 -15.71
CA GLY A 17 21.83 -0.06 -16.24
C GLY A 17 23.34 -0.29 -16.07
N SER A 18 24.13 -0.07 -17.13
CA SER A 18 25.55 0.19 -16.92
C SER A 18 25.67 1.56 -16.27
N LEU A 19 26.29 1.62 -15.10
CA LEU A 19 26.71 2.87 -14.46
C LEU A 19 27.93 3.45 -15.20
N ASP A 20 27.85 3.58 -16.53
CA ASP A 20 28.76 4.48 -17.22
C ASP A 20 28.15 5.87 -17.15
N HIS A 21 28.94 6.79 -16.64
CA HIS A 21 28.64 8.18 -16.29
C HIS A 21 28.12 9.04 -17.45
N MET A 22 26.97 8.70 -18.03
CA MET A 22 26.21 9.56 -18.91
C MET A 22 25.05 10.16 -18.11
N SER A 23 25.24 11.43 -17.75
CA SER A 23 24.23 12.44 -17.43
C SER A 23 22.80 11.90 -17.38
N MET A 24 22.38 11.38 -16.22
CA MET A 24 20.99 10.94 -16.02
C MET A 24 20.06 12.13 -16.33
N PRO A 25 19.14 12.01 -17.30
CA PRO A 25 18.15 13.05 -17.55
C PRO A 25 17.42 13.45 -16.26
N MET A 26 17.20 14.75 -16.03
CA MET A 26 16.57 15.28 -14.80
C MET A 26 15.18 14.69 -14.52
N ASP A 27 14.53 14.09 -15.51
CA ASP A 27 13.17 13.55 -15.45
C ASP A 27 13.10 12.05 -15.08
N ILE A 28 14.17 11.50 -14.49
CA ILE A 28 14.27 10.09 -14.11
C ILE A 28 14.14 9.91 -12.60
N MET A 29 13.18 9.07 -12.18
CA MET A 29 13.04 8.64 -10.79
C MET A 29 13.85 7.37 -10.54
N GLN A 30 14.40 7.24 -9.34
CA GLN A 30 15.09 6.03 -8.89
C GLN A 30 14.35 5.41 -7.71
N LEU A 31 13.98 4.14 -7.83
CA LEU A 31 13.38 3.36 -6.74
C LEU A 31 14.39 2.35 -6.21
N ARG A 32 14.48 2.25 -4.88
CA ARG A 32 15.33 1.25 -4.21
C ARG A 32 14.46 0.05 -3.84
N LEU A 33 14.63 -1.05 -4.56
CA LEU A 33 13.86 -2.27 -4.35
C LEU A 33 14.66 -3.29 -3.53
N PRO A 34 14.02 -4.07 -2.64
CA PRO A 34 14.66 -5.22 -2.00
C PRO A 34 15.00 -6.29 -3.05
N TYR A 35 16.14 -6.95 -2.90
CA TYR A 35 16.57 -8.08 -3.72
C TYR A 35 16.90 -9.26 -2.80
N LYS A 36 16.04 -10.29 -2.84
CA LYS A 36 16.22 -11.53 -2.09
C LYS A 36 17.08 -12.49 -2.91
N GLU A 37 18.39 -12.48 -2.69
CA GLU A 37 19.29 -13.53 -3.15
C GLU A 37 19.88 -14.23 -1.93
N ARG A 38 19.58 -15.54 -1.81
CA ARG A 38 20.10 -16.52 -0.84
C ARG A 38 20.91 -15.89 0.30
N GLU A 39 20.19 -15.42 1.32
CA GLU A 39 20.73 -15.01 2.64
C GLU A 39 21.48 -13.67 2.70
N ARG A 40 21.46 -12.84 1.64
CA ARG A 40 21.97 -11.46 1.73
C ARG A 40 20.91 -10.45 1.35
N GLU A 41 20.58 -9.56 2.29
CA GLU A 41 19.80 -8.36 2.00
C GLU A 41 20.62 -7.45 1.06
N ARG A 42 20.23 -7.43 -0.20
CA ARG A 42 20.74 -6.49 -1.19
C ARG A 42 19.58 -5.61 -1.66
N CYS A 43 19.91 -4.42 -2.12
CA CYS A 43 18.94 -3.57 -2.81
C CYS A 43 19.38 -3.37 -4.25
N VAL A 44 18.41 -3.29 -5.15
CA VAL A 44 18.63 -2.89 -6.54
C VAL A 44 18.02 -1.52 -6.78
N ASN A 45 18.68 -0.73 -7.62
CA ASN A 45 18.17 0.56 -8.05
C ASN A 45 17.41 0.37 -9.36
N MET A 46 16.11 0.62 -9.34
CA MET A 46 15.27 0.64 -10.52
C MET A 46 15.15 2.07 -11.03
N ILE A 47 15.55 2.27 -12.29
CA ILE A 47 15.38 3.51 -13.02
C ILE A 47 13.96 3.54 -13.60
N VAL A 48 13.19 4.57 -13.26
CA VAL A 48 11.79 4.72 -13.65
C VAL A 48 11.64 5.98 -14.51
N PRO A 49 11.37 5.84 -15.82
CA PRO A 49 11.07 6.98 -16.67
C PRO A 49 9.72 7.61 -16.31
N LYS A 50 9.52 8.84 -16.79
CA LYS A 50 8.34 9.67 -16.50
C LYS A 50 7.00 9.01 -16.80
N LYS A 51 6.89 8.22 -17.88
CA LYS A 51 5.63 7.57 -18.26
C LYS A 51 5.25 6.50 -17.23
N GLU A 52 6.21 5.67 -16.84
CA GLU A 52 6.04 4.63 -15.83
C GLU A 52 5.80 5.22 -14.44
N HIS A 53 6.39 6.38 -14.14
CA HIS A 53 6.11 7.13 -12.92
C HIS A 53 4.62 7.50 -12.82
N GLU A 54 4.00 7.97 -13.89
CA GLU A 54 2.55 8.27 -13.91
C GLU A 54 1.69 7.01 -13.78
N VAL A 55 2.14 5.88 -14.34
CA VAL A 55 1.47 4.58 -14.16
C VAL A 55 1.52 4.14 -12.69
N ILE A 56 2.65 4.30 -12.00
CA ILE A 56 2.77 3.98 -10.56
C ILE A 56 1.82 4.85 -9.73
N LYS A 57 1.77 6.16 -9.99
CA LYS A 57 0.84 7.07 -9.30
C LYS A 57 -0.62 6.65 -9.52
N HIS A 58 -0.98 6.33 -10.75
CA HIS A 58 -2.33 5.89 -11.07
C HIS A 58 -2.67 4.56 -10.36
N ALA A 59 -1.75 3.59 -10.38
CA ALA A 59 -1.94 2.32 -9.68
C ALA A 59 -2.14 2.51 -8.16
N LEU A 60 -1.38 3.43 -7.54
CA LEU A 60 -1.52 3.76 -6.12
C LEU A 60 -2.86 4.44 -5.80
N ASP A 61 -3.36 5.28 -6.71
CA ASP A 61 -4.66 5.93 -6.60
C ASP A 61 -5.82 4.92 -6.70
N CYS A 62 -5.64 3.87 -7.51
CA CYS A 62 -6.62 2.82 -7.79
C CYS A 62 -6.49 1.55 -6.91
N LEU A 63 -5.67 1.57 -5.86
CA LEU A 63 -5.55 0.40 -4.98
C LEU A 63 -6.92 0.09 -4.35
N PRO A 64 -7.50 -1.13 -4.47
CA PRO A 64 -8.77 -1.44 -3.83
C PRO A 64 -8.74 -1.25 -2.31
N TRP A 65 -9.86 -0.81 -1.76
CA TRP A 65 -10.07 -0.78 -0.33
C TRP A 65 -10.30 -2.20 0.21
N THR A 66 -9.51 -2.60 1.19
CA THR A 66 -9.68 -3.90 1.86
C THR A 66 -9.13 -3.84 3.28
N SER A 67 -9.74 -4.63 4.16
CA SER A 67 -9.28 -4.89 5.53
C SER A 67 -8.43 -6.16 5.63
N MET A 68 -8.12 -6.79 4.49
CA MET A 68 -7.31 -8.01 4.38
C MET A 68 -6.05 -7.74 3.56
N GLY A 69 -4.99 -8.49 3.84
CA GLY A 69 -3.77 -8.44 3.04
C GLY A 69 -4.00 -8.84 1.58
N TRP A 70 -3.20 -8.31 0.68
CA TRP A 70 -3.32 -8.55 -0.77
C TRP A 70 -2.50 -9.74 -1.24
N SER A 71 -3.09 -10.54 -2.13
CA SER A 71 -2.37 -11.46 -3.03
C SER A 71 -1.82 -10.66 -4.23
N ILE A 72 -0.73 -9.93 -4.03
CA ILE A 72 -0.08 -9.13 -5.08
C ILE A 72 1.25 -9.75 -5.50
N HIS A 73 1.56 -9.71 -6.81
CA HIS A 73 2.85 -10.15 -7.32
C HIS A 73 3.99 -9.40 -6.62
N TRP A 74 5.01 -10.12 -6.15
CA TRP A 74 6.09 -9.58 -5.30
C TRP A 74 6.75 -8.34 -5.92
N GLY A 75 7.12 -8.42 -7.19
CA GLY A 75 7.73 -7.29 -7.89
C GLY A 75 6.84 -6.05 -7.95
N MET A 76 5.51 -6.22 -8.02
CA MET A 76 4.60 -5.07 -8.06
C MET A 76 4.44 -4.45 -6.67
N ARG A 77 4.30 -5.27 -5.62
CA ARG A 77 4.27 -4.80 -4.23
C ARG A 77 5.50 -3.98 -3.90
N ASP A 78 6.68 -4.51 -4.21
CA ASP A 78 7.95 -3.86 -3.89
C ASP A 78 8.12 -2.54 -4.63
N ILE A 79 7.68 -2.45 -5.89
CA ILE A 79 7.70 -1.20 -6.66
C ILE A 79 6.75 -0.16 -6.05
N LEU A 80 5.51 -0.56 -5.73
CA LEU A 80 4.51 0.34 -5.14
C LEU A 80 4.97 0.83 -3.75
N LEU A 81 5.51 -0.06 -2.91
CA LEU A 81 6.03 0.30 -1.59
C LEU A 81 7.29 1.16 -1.68
N ALA A 82 8.25 0.83 -2.55
CA ALA A 82 9.45 1.65 -2.72
C ALA A 82 9.11 3.09 -3.14
N TYR A 83 8.03 3.27 -3.91
CA TYR A 83 7.52 4.58 -4.26
C TYR A 83 6.79 5.26 -3.10
N ALA A 84 5.84 4.56 -2.48
CA ALA A 84 4.87 5.16 -1.58
C ALA A 84 5.34 5.28 -0.13
N LYS A 85 6.23 4.41 0.32
CA LYS A 85 6.69 4.33 1.72
C LYS A 85 7.34 5.64 2.20
N PRO A 86 8.23 6.33 1.44
CA PRO A 86 8.75 7.63 1.89
C PRO A 86 7.66 8.67 2.14
N VAL A 87 6.59 8.66 1.34
CA VAL A 87 5.45 9.55 1.53
C VAL A 87 4.66 9.13 2.76
N LEU A 88 4.34 7.84 2.92
CA LEU A 88 3.67 7.31 4.12
C LEU A 88 4.44 7.67 5.39
N ASP A 89 5.75 7.44 5.41
CA ASP A 89 6.65 7.71 6.54
C ASP A 89 6.61 9.19 6.94
N SER A 90 6.55 10.12 5.97
CA SER A 90 6.41 11.56 6.23
C SER A 90 5.10 11.94 6.92
N TYR A 91 4.06 11.11 6.81
CA TYR A 91 2.73 11.33 7.38
C TYR A 91 2.39 10.41 8.56
N ARG A 92 3.21 9.39 8.89
CA ARG A 92 2.88 8.40 9.92
C ARG A 92 2.46 9.01 11.25
N GLY A 93 3.21 9.99 11.74
CA GLY A 93 2.89 10.66 13.00
C GLY A 93 1.52 11.35 12.97
N GLN A 94 1.22 12.07 11.88
CA GLN A 94 -0.06 12.76 11.70
C GLN A 94 -1.22 11.77 11.54
N LEU A 95 -1.01 10.69 10.76
CA LEU A 95 -1.99 9.64 10.54
C LEU A 95 -2.31 8.89 11.84
N ALA A 96 -1.30 8.48 12.59
CA ALA A 96 -1.46 7.82 13.89
C ALA A 96 -2.23 8.70 14.88
N ALA A 97 -1.88 9.99 14.97
CA ALA A 97 -2.57 10.95 15.82
C ALA A 97 -4.04 11.14 15.38
N LEU A 98 -4.31 11.21 14.08
CA LEU A 98 -5.65 11.33 13.54
C LEU A 98 -6.52 10.12 13.87
N LEU A 99 -6.02 8.90 13.67
CA LEU A 99 -6.77 7.67 13.96
C LEU A 99 -7.09 7.57 15.45
N LYS A 100 -6.10 7.80 16.31
CA LYS A 100 -6.29 7.80 17.77
C LYS A 100 -7.30 8.87 18.20
N LYS A 101 -7.19 10.08 17.65
CA LYS A 101 -8.15 11.17 17.90
C LYS A 101 -9.56 10.81 17.46
N THR A 102 -9.71 10.16 16.31
CA THR A 102 -11.02 9.75 15.76
C THR A 102 -11.73 8.79 16.70
N VAL A 103 -11.03 7.77 17.20
CA VAL A 103 -11.58 6.81 18.17
C VAL A 103 -11.95 7.50 19.49
N ARG A 104 -11.10 8.40 19.98
CA ARG A 104 -11.34 9.14 21.23
C ARG A 104 -12.53 10.09 21.14
N ASP A 105 -12.60 10.88 20.06
CA ASP A 105 -13.58 11.96 19.91
C ASP A 105 -14.92 11.43 19.40
N LYS A 106 -14.93 10.31 18.65
CA LYS A 106 -16.13 9.71 18.02
C LYS A 106 -16.19 8.18 18.19
N PRO A 107 -16.15 7.66 19.44
CA PRO A 107 -16.17 6.21 19.67
C PRO A 107 -17.44 5.53 19.14
N TYR A 108 -18.56 6.26 19.12
CA TYR A 108 -19.85 5.77 18.63
C TYR A 108 -19.80 5.30 17.15
N LEU A 109 -18.87 5.83 16.35
CA LEU A 109 -18.68 5.40 14.96
C LEU A 109 -18.15 3.96 14.88
N MET A 110 -17.34 3.54 15.86
CA MET A 110 -16.84 2.17 15.95
C MET A 110 -17.89 1.25 16.58
N ASP A 111 -18.62 1.73 17.60
CA ASP A 111 -19.72 1.00 18.23
C ASP A 111 -20.79 0.61 17.18
N LYS A 112 -21.18 1.54 16.30
CA LYS A 112 -22.14 1.31 15.17
C LYS A 112 -21.66 0.24 14.19
N ARG A 113 -20.35 0.00 14.11
CA ARG A 113 -19.71 -0.99 13.23
C ARG A 113 -19.52 -2.35 13.92
N GLY A 114 -20.06 -2.50 15.12
CA GLY A 114 -20.07 -3.77 15.86
C GLY A 114 -18.79 -4.06 16.64
N TRP A 115 -17.94 -3.06 16.86
CA TRP A 115 -16.79 -3.22 17.75
C TRP A 115 -17.20 -3.18 19.22
N ASP A 116 -16.48 -3.93 20.06
CA ASP A 116 -16.72 -3.94 21.50
C ASP A 116 -16.52 -2.53 22.11
N PRO A 117 -17.52 -1.97 22.80
CA PRO A 117 -17.45 -0.60 23.32
C PRO A 117 -16.31 -0.39 24.33
N GLN A 118 -15.97 -1.39 25.14
CA GLN A 118 -14.86 -1.27 26.09
C GLN A 118 -13.52 -1.25 25.36
N PHE A 119 -13.34 -2.11 24.36
CA PHE A 119 -12.16 -2.15 23.52
C PHE A 119 -11.94 -0.84 22.76
N VAL A 120 -13.00 -0.27 22.17
CA VAL A 120 -12.94 1.01 21.45
C VAL A 120 -12.40 2.13 22.35
N ARG A 121 -12.94 2.25 23.57
CA ARG A 121 -12.62 3.36 24.48
C ARG A 121 -11.24 3.26 25.11
N HIS A 122 -10.69 2.05 25.28
CA HIS A 122 -9.47 1.85 26.06
C HIS A 122 -8.25 1.41 25.25
N ASN A 123 -8.44 0.72 24.11
CA ASN A 123 -7.33 0.05 23.42
C ASN A 123 -7.23 0.41 21.94
N MET A 124 -8.36 0.49 21.24
CA MET A 124 -8.39 0.56 19.78
C MET A 124 -7.57 1.72 19.20
N GLY A 125 -7.69 2.92 19.78
CA GLY A 125 -6.95 4.10 19.30
C GLY A 125 -5.44 3.97 19.46
N ASP A 126 -4.97 3.38 20.57
CA ASP A 126 -3.55 3.15 20.83
C ASP A 126 -2.97 2.06 19.95
N MET A 127 -3.74 0.99 19.72
CA MET A 127 -3.36 -0.09 18.80
C MET A 127 -3.26 0.43 17.35
N ALA A 128 -4.22 1.23 16.90
CA ALA A 128 -4.19 1.82 15.56
C ALA A 128 -2.98 2.74 15.36
N ALA A 129 -2.71 3.62 16.34
CA ALA A 129 -1.55 4.51 16.29
C ALA A 129 -0.23 3.73 16.28
N SER A 130 -0.12 2.71 17.14
CA SER A 130 1.08 1.88 17.23
C SER A 130 1.35 1.11 15.94
N ALA A 131 0.31 0.54 15.32
CA ALA A 131 0.42 -0.16 14.05
C ALA A 131 0.91 0.79 12.93
N VAL A 132 0.32 1.97 12.81
CA VAL A 132 0.75 2.95 11.80
C VAL A 132 2.20 3.38 12.02
N LEU A 133 2.66 3.51 13.27
CA LEU A 133 4.04 3.91 13.58
C LEU A 133 5.06 2.79 13.37
N ALA A 134 4.69 1.53 13.55
CA ALA A 134 5.61 0.39 13.46
C ALA A 134 6.22 0.20 12.07
N GLY A 135 5.49 0.52 11.00
CA GLY A 135 6.01 0.45 9.62
C GLY A 135 6.19 -0.95 9.03
N GLU A 136 5.88 -1.98 9.80
CA GLU A 136 5.79 -3.39 9.40
C GLU A 136 4.96 -4.17 10.43
N GLY A 137 4.40 -5.30 10.00
CA GLY A 137 3.61 -6.17 10.87
C GLY A 137 2.91 -7.29 10.09
N ASN A 138 2.29 -8.22 10.82
CA ASN A 138 1.62 -9.39 10.25
C ASN A 138 0.25 -9.68 10.89
N SER A 139 -0.36 -8.68 11.54
CA SER A 139 -1.65 -8.85 12.22
C SER A 139 -2.80 -8.34 11.38
N GLY A 140 -3.66 -9.25 10.92
CA GLY A 140 -4.91 -8.91 10.23
C GLY A 140 -5.85 -8.07 11.09
N ASP A 141 -5.87 -8.29 12.41
CA ASP A 141 -6.71 -7.51 13.33
C ASP A 141 -6.29 -6.04 13.40
N LEU A 142 -4.97 -5.78 13.42
CA LEU A 142 -4.46 -4.40 13.38
C LEU A 142 -4.79 -3.73 12.03
N VAL A 143 -4.70 -4.47 10.92
CA VAL A 143 -5.14 -3.97 9.62
C VAL A 143 -6.63 -3.64 9.62
N ARG A 144 -7.47 -4.51 10.19
CA ARG A 144 -8.92 -4.28 10.33
C ARG A 144 -9.23 -3.05 11.18
N ILE A 145 -8.56 -2.89 12.32
CA ILE A 145 -8.71 -1.73 13.20
C ILE A 145 -8.40 -0.43 12.44
N VAL A 146 -7.23 -0.36 11.81
CA VAL A 146 -6.76 0.86 11.11
C VAL A 146 -7.69 1.21 9.94
N THR A 147 -8.08 0.21 9.14
CA THR A 147 -9.00 0.40 8.01
C THR A 147 -10.40 0.80 8.48
N ASP A 148 -10.96 0.17 9.51
CA ASP A 148 -12.29 0.55 9.99
C ASP A 148 -12.36 1.98 10.52
N ILE A 149 -11.37 2.43 11.27
CA ILE A 149 -11.29 3.81 11.76
C ILE A 149 -11.25 4.78 10.57
N ALA A 150 -10.39 4.52 9.59
CA ALA A 150 -10.26 5.36 8.40
C ALA A 150 -11.57 5.38 7.56
N ARG A 151 -12.22 4.22 7.39
CA ARG A 151 -13.50 4.12 6.68
C ARG A 151 -14.61 4.90 7.40
N ALA A 152 -14.53 5.09 8.73
CA ALA A 152 -15.51 5.86 9.49
C ALA A 152 -15.35 7.37 9.32
N LEU A 153 -14.21 7.85 8.80
CA LEU A 153 -14.04 9.24 8.41
C LEU A 153 -14.76 9.58 7.10
N VAL A 154 -15.22 8.57 6.35
CA VAL A 154 -15.84 8.69 5.03
C VAL A 154 -17.16 7.91 4.94
N GLU A 155 -17.99 7.91 5.99
CA GLU A 155 -19.27 7.16 6.01
C GLU A 155 -20.14 7.43 4.77
N ASP A 156 -20.13 8.65 4.25
CA ASP A 156 -20.95 9.07 3.10
C ASP A 156 -20.34 8.69 1.73
N TRP A 157 -19.13 8.12 1.69
CA TRP A 157 -18.51 7.70 0.43
C TRP A 157 -18.95 6.28 0.06
N ASP A 158 -19.22 6.09 -1.23
CA ASP A 158 -19.38 4.76 -1.80
C ASP A 158 -18.04 4.05 -2.01
N MET A 159 -18.08 2.77 -2.39
CA MET A 159 -16.86 2.00 -2.62
C MET A 159 -16.03 2.53 -3.79
N ALA A 160 -16.65 3.06 -4.84
CA ALA A 160 -15.91 3.57 -6.01
C ALA A 160 -15.08 4.80 -5.64
N GLN A 161 -15.62 5.69 -4.81
CA GLN A 161 -14.92 6.87 -4.28
C GLN A 161 -13.76 6.49 -3.36
N ILE A 162 -13.90 5.38 -2.63
CA ILE A 162 -12.83 4.89 -1.76
C ILE A 162 -11.78 4.16 -2.61
N ASP A 163 -12.17 3.37 -3.60
CA ASP A 163 -11.29 2.57 -4.46
C ASP A 163 -10.43 3.42 -5.40
N GLU A 164 -10.91 4.58 -5.85
CA GLU A 164 -10.11 5.55 -6.59
C GLU A 164 -10.06 6.91 -5.89
N VAL A 165 -8.91 7.22 -5.29
CA VAL A 165 -8.61 8.55 -4.75
C VAL A 165 -7.61 9.26 -5.66
N TYR A 166 -7.61 10.59 -5.71
CA TYR A 166 -6.68 11.36 -6.55
C TYR A 166 -5.57 11.98 -5.69
N PHE A 167 -4.88 11.20 -4.87
CA PHE A 167 -3.84 11.71 -3.96
C PHE A 167 -2.45 11.65 -4.61
N TRP A 168 -2.11 10.52 -5.23
CA TRP A 168 -0.80 10.25 -5.81
C TRP A 168 -0.57 11.02 -7.10
N ARG A 169 -1.61 11.19 -7.92
CA ARG A 169 -1.59 12.03 -9.13
C ARG A 169 -1.49 13.54 -8.85
N ARG A 170 -1.61 13.99 -7.58
CA ARG A 170 -1.38 15.41 -7.24
C ARG A 170 0.12 15.74 -7.34
N PRO A 171 0.45 17.01 -7.69
CA PRO A 171 1.81 17.51 -7.52
C PRO A 171 2.28 17.34 -6.07
N ASP A 172 3.55 16.98 -5.86
CA ASP A 172 4.09 16.67 -4.53
C ASP A 172 3.86 17.82 -3.52
N LEU A 173 4.03 19.08 -3.97
CA LEU A 173 3.78 20.29 -3.17
C LEU A 173 2.31 20.48 -2.73
N LYS A 174 1.38 19.77 -3.39
CA LYS A 174 -0.07 19.82 -3.10
C LYS A 174 -0.56 18.56 -2.39
N ARG A 175 0.31 17.58 -2.11
CA ARG A 175 -0.07 16.44 -1.27
C ARG A 175 -0.18 16.91 0.16
N GLN A 176 -1.36 16.73 0.74
CA GLN A 176 -1.68 17.08 2.12
C GLN A 176 -2.45 15.90 2.73
N LEU A 177 -2.45 15.80 4.06
CA LEU A 177 -3.23 14.79 4.77
C LEU A 177 -4.71 15.21 4.89
N ASP A 178 -5.35 15.41 3.73
CA ASP A 178 -6.80 15.53 3.64
C ASP A 178 -7.46 14.14 3.66
N ILE A 179 -8.79 14.08 3.60
CA ILE A 179 -9.53 12.81 3.64
C ILE A 179 -9.08 11.84 2.53
N ALA A 180 -8.86 12.35 1.31
CA ALA A 180 -8.35 11.53 0.21
C ALA A 180 -6.92 11.01 0.49
N GLY A 181 -6.06 11.85 1.07
CA GLY A 181 -4.73 11.46 1.53
C GLY A 181 -4.76 10.40 2.62
N VAL A 182 -5.68 10.51 3.58
CA VAL A 182 -5.86 9.48 4.61
C VAL A 182 -6.21 8.14 3.97
N ILE A 183 -7.22 8.10 3.10
CA ILE A 183 -7.61 6.86 2.40
C ILE A 183 -6.46 6.30 1.56
N ALA A 184 -5.77 7.15 0.80
CA ALA A 184 -4.62 6.76 -0.02
C ALA A 184 -3.49 6.13 0.80
N LEU A 185 -3.13 6.75 1.93
CA LEU A 185 -2.06 6.27 2.80
C LEU A 185 -2.45 5.01 3.57
N ILE A 186 -3.73 4.85 3.94
CA ILE A 186 -4.22 3.65 4.60
C ILE A 186 -4.19 2.45 3.64
N LYS A 187 -4.51 2.64 2.35
CA LYS A 187 -4.32 1.59 1.34
C LYS A 187 -2.86 1.15 1.24
N VAL A 188 -1.92 2.09 1.28
CA VAL A 188 -0.48 1.76 1.29
C VAL A 188 -0.07 1.06 2.58
N PHE A 189 -0.61 1.46 3.73
CA PHE A 189 -0.43 0.74 4.99
C PHE A 189 -0.91 -0.71 4.88
N VAL A 190 -2.06 -0.97 4.24
CA VAL A 190 -2.54 -2.34 4.00
C VAL A 190 -1.55 -3.11 3.12
N VAL A 191 -1.01 -2.53 2.05
CA VAL A 191 -0.01 -3.17 1.19
C VAL A 191 1.29 -3.47 1.95
N GLU A 192 1.71 -2.56 2.84
CA GLU A 192 2.88 -2.71 3.71
C GLU A 192 2.71 -3.89 4.68
N TRP A 193 1.51 -4.02 5.28
CA TRP A 193 1.15 -5.04 6.26
C TRP A 193 0.60 -6.34 5.64
N SER A 194 0.48 -6.38 4.32
CA SER A 194 0.11 -7.60 3.61
C SER A 194 1.26 -8.58 3.67
N THR A 195 1.04 -9.71 4.34
CA THR A 195 1.92 -10.89 4.27
C THR A 195 1.62 -11.71 3.03
N GLU A 196 2.64 -12.41 2.56
CA GLU A 196 2.70 -13.15 1.30
C GLU A 196 1.50 -14.09 1.09
N PHE A 197 1.03 -14.18 -0.15
CA PHE A 197 0.48 -15.44 -0.67
C PHE A 197 1.66 -16.18 -1.29
N ASP A 198 2.02 -17.32 -0.71
CA ASP A 198 3.02 -18.21 -1.31
C ASP A 198 2.38 -18.90 -2.53
N TYR A 199 2.65 -18.38 -3.72
CA TYR A 199 2.17 -18.99 -4.97
C TYR A 199 2.72 -20.42 -5.17
N GLN A 200 3.75 -20.85 -4.42
CA GLN A 200 4.18 -22.25 -4.45
C GLN A 200 3.10 -23.22 -3.96
N MET A 201 2.20 -22.78 -3.08
CA MET A 201 1.14 -23.65 -2.55
C MET A 201 0.09 -24.05 -3.61
N TYR A 202 -0.04 -23.29 -4.71
CA TYR A 202 -0.89 -23.66 -5.85
C TYR A 202 -0.16 -24.48 -6.92
N HIS A 203 1.18 -24.52 -6.90
CA HIS A 203 1.98 -25.36 -7.78
C HIS A 203 2.16 -26.80 -7.26
N ASP A 204 1.74 -27.08 -6.02
CA ASP A 204 1.61 -28.44 -5.47
C ASP A 204 0.23 -29.07 -5.74
N LEU A 205 -0.55 -28.53 -6.68
CA LEU A 205 -1.56 -29.35 -7.35
C LEU A 205 -0.83 -30.33 -8.25
N PRO A 206 -1.07 -31.65 -8.14
CA PRO A 206 -0.36 -32.63 -8.95
C PRO A 206 -0.62 -32.31 -10.42
N MET A 207 0.41 -31.81 -11.11
CA MET A 207 0.46 -31.78 -12.56
C MET A 207 0.70 -33.20 -13.07
N SER A 208 -0.27 -34.07 -12.83
CA SER A 208 -0.45 -35.33 -13.54
C SER A 208 -1.94 -35.61 -13.62
N LEU A 209 -2.57 -35.04 -14.64
CA LEU A 209 -3.72 -35.69 -15.28
C LEU A 209 -3.19 -36.28 -16.59
N CYS A 210 -2.96 -37.59 -16.52
CA CYS A 210 -2.58 -38.53 -17.58
C CYS A 210 -1.13 -38.47 -18.07
#